data_AF-A0A2N7Q224-F1
#
_entry.id   AF-A0A2N7Q224-F1
#
_cell.length_a   1.000
_cell.length_b   1.000
_cell.length_c   1.000
_cell.angle_alpha   90.00
_cell.angle_beta   90.00
_cell.angle_gamma   90.00
#
_symmetry.space_group_name_H-M   'P 1'
#
loop_
_entity.id
_entity.type
_entity.pdbx_description
1 polymer ?
#
loop_
_entity_poly.entity_id
_entity_poly.type
_entity_poly.pdbx_seq_one_letter_code
_entity_poly.pdbx_strand_id
1 'polypeptide(L)'
;MAQDSVQVGGGRWLYVILGLIVNIILGAIYSFSLFRVPLEKLWHISATESGYPFMLFLAVFAVAMPIGGNLMQKWGPRNTMILGSILVGIGWILAGLSTGIGMLSLIYGVIGGFGVGLVYGCPISVAAKWFPDKGGLAIGLTVGGFGLSALIMAPIIKTL
;
A
#
# COMPACT_ATOMS: atom_id res chain seq x y z
N MET A 1 -24.51 5.66 -20.99
CA MET A 1 -23.45 5.52 -22.00
C MET A 1 -22.69 4.24 -21.69
N ALA A 2 -22.44 3.44 -22.72
CA ALA A 2 -22.17 2.00 -22.71
C ALA A 2 -21.33 1.46 -21.53
N GLN A 3 -21.93 0.53 -20.78
CA GLN A 3 -21.18 -0.45 -20.00
C GLN A 3 -20.52 -1.39 -21.04
N ASP A 4 -19.30 -1.06 -21.46
CA ASP A 4 -18.50 -1.97 -22.28
C ASP A 4 -18.31 -3.26 -21.48
N SER A 5 -18.99 -4.30 -21.94
CA SER A 5 -18.94 -5.66 -21.44
C SER A 5 -17.51 -6.17 -21.59
N VAL A 6 -16.73 -6.02 -20.52
CA VAL A 6 -15.42 -6.65 -20.38
C VAL A 6 -15.61 -8.15 -20.61
N GLN A 7 -15.12 -8.61 -21.76
CA GLN A 7 -15.16 -10.00 -22.21
C GLN A 7 -14.64 -10.93 -21.10
N VAL A 8 -15.55 -11.77 -20.62
CA VAL A 8 -15.35 -12.72 -19.52
C VAL A 8 -14.63 -13.97 -20.05
N GLY A 9 -13.32 -13.86 -20.25
CA GLY A 9 -12.44 -15.01 -20.51
C GLY A 9 -11.89 -15.59 -19.21
N GLY A 10 -11.52 -16.89 -19.19
CA GLY A 10 -11.00 -17.64 -18.03
C GLY A 10 -9.79 -17.05 -17.28
N GLY A 11 -9.25 -15.91 -17.71
CA GLY A 11 -8.18 -15.15 -17.05
C GLY A 11 -8.62 -14.16 -15.96
N ARG A 12 -9.91 -14.10 -15.57
CA ARG A 12 -10.40 -13.16 -14.52
C ARG A 12 -9.66 -13.30 -13.18
N TRP A 13 -9.29 -14.53 -12.83
CA TRP A 13 -8.55 -14.83 -11.59
C TRP A 13 -7.10 -14.33 -11.64
N LEU A 14 -6.51 -14.17 -12.82
CA LEU A 14 -5.16 -13.61 -12.98
C LEU A 14 -5.12 -12.17 -12.45
N TYR A 15 -6.16 -11.38 -12.70
CA TYR A 15 -6.25 -10.01 -12.16
C TYR A 15 -6.40 -9.97 -10.64
N VAL A 16 -7.04 -10.97 -10.04
CA VAL A 16 -7.11 -11.11 -8.56
C VAL A 16 -5.73 -11.43 -8.01
N ILE A 17 -4.98 -12.32 -8.67
CA ILE A 17 -3.60 -12.66 -8.28
C ILE A 17 -2.68 -11.44 -8.42
N LEU A 18 -2.78 -10.68 -9.51
CA LEU A 18 -2.04 -9.43 -9.70
C LEU A 18 -2.39 -8.40 -8.61
N GLY A 19 -3.68 -8.23 -8.30
CA GLY A 19 -4.13 -7.37 -7.21
C GLY A 19 -3.62 -7.83 -5.84
N LEU A 20 -3.55 -9.14 -5.61
CA LEU A 20 -2.99 -9.74 -4.39
C LEU A 20 -1.50 -9.45 -4.29
N ILE A 21 -0.72 -9.59 -5.37
CA ILE A 21 0.72 -9.25 -5.38
C ILE A 21 0.93 -7.76 -5.06
N VAL A 22 0.16 -6.88 -5.69
CA VAL A 22 0.22 -5.44 -5.40
C VAL A 22 -0.11 -5.15 -3.94
N ASN A 23 -1.12 -5.82 -3.38
CA ASN A 23 -1.46 -5.68 -1.96
C ASN A 23 -0.40 -6.27 -1.02
N ILE A 24 0.27 -7.35 -1.39
CA ILE A 24 1.41 -7.88 -0.62
C ILE A 24 2.53 -6.84 -0.58
N ILE A 25 2.86 -6.22 -1.72
CA ILE A 25 3.88 -5.18 -1.80
C ILE A 25 3.47 -3.98 -0.96
N LEU A 26 2.25 -3.48 -1.12
CA LEU A 26 1.72 -2.38 -0.31
C LEU A 26 1.73 -2.74 1.17
N GLY A 27 1.41 -3.97 1.54
CA GLY A 27 1.36 -4.42 2.94
C GLY A 27 2.72 -4.46 3.64
N ALA A 28 3.83 -4.37 2.90
CA ALA A 28 5.18 -4.27 3.48
C ALA A 28 5.35 -3.05 4.43
N ILE A 29 4.40 -2.12 4.46
CA ILE A 29 4.32 -1.07 5.48
C ILE A 29 4.31 -1.68 6.89
N TYR A 30 3.62 -2.80 7.13
CA TYR A 30 3.55 -3.43 8.45
C TYR A 30 4.93 -3.87 8.97
N SER A 31 5.84 -4.14 8.04
CA SER A 31 7.23 -4.48 8.34
C SER A 31 8.01 -3.33 8.98
N PHE A 32 7.52 -2.08 8.89
CA PHE A 32 8.07 -0.94 9.63
C PHE A 32 8.17 -1.22 11.14
N SER A 33 7.23 -1.99 11.68
CA SER A 33 7.24 -2.38 13.10
C SER A 33 8.49 -3.18 13.49
N LEU A 34 9.11 -3.89 12.56
CA LEU A 34 10.36 -4.63 12.78
C LEU A 34 11.57 -3.69 12.85
N PHE A 35 11.52 -2.56 12.16
CA PHE A 35 12.59 -1.54 12.16
C PHE A 35 12.56 -0.64 13.39
N ARG A 36 11.47 -0.61 14.18
CA ARG A 36 11.38 0.25 15.38
C ARG A 36 12.48 -0.01 16.38
N VAL A 37 12.69 -1.26 16.78
CA VAL A 37 13.69 -1.62 17.81
C VAL A 37 15.13 -1.29 17.36
N PRO A 38 15.57 -1.59 16.13
CA PRO A 38 16.86 -1.10 15.62
C PRO A 38 16.99 0.42 15.58
N LEU A 39 15.94 1.15 15.17
CA LEU A 39 15.96 2.62 15.09
C LEU A 39 16.02 3.28 16.48
N GLU A 40 15.32 2.72 17.46
CA GLU A 40 15.40 3.14 18.87
C GLU A 40 16.82 3.07 19.39
N LYS A 41 17.54 1.99 19.07
CA LYS A 41 18.95 1.81 19.46
C LYS A 41 19.89 2.73 18.69
N LEU A 42 19.68 2.91 17.39
CA LEU A 42 20.57 3.70 16.52
C LEU A 42 20.51 5.20 16.83
N TRP A 43 19.32 5.73 17.06
CA TRP A 43 19.10 7.16 17.29
C TRP A 43 18.85 7.52 18.77
N HIS A 44 18.95 6.54 19.67
CA HIS A 44 18.70 6.71 21.12
C HIS A 44 17.35 7.36 21.42
N ILE A 45 16.33 7.00 20.65
CA ILE A 45 14.97 7.54 20.76
C ILE A 45 14.06 6.63 21.57
N SER A 46 13.00 7.20 22.14
CA SER A 46 11.99 6.45 22.88
C SER A 46 11.12 5.59 21.96
N ALA A 47 10.48 4.58 22.54
CA ALA A 47 9.50 3.75 21.83
C ALA A 47 8.32 4.56 21.29
N THR A 48 7.97 5.70 21.90
CA THR A 48 6.94 6.59 21.40
C THR A 48 7.38 7.26 20.09
N GLU A 49 8.61 7.78 20.06
CA GLU A 49 9.16 8.49 18.89
C GLU A 49 9.36 7.56 17.69
N SER A 50 9.78 6.31 17.92
CA SER A 50 9.91 5.32 16.85
C SER A 50 8.58 5.01 16.15
N GLY A 51 7.45 5.31 16.81
CA GLY A 51 6.11 5.12 16.28
C GLY A 51 5.61 6.25 15.38
N TYR A 52 6.19 7.45 15.46
CA TYR A 52 5.71 8.62 14.72
C TYR A 52 5.63 8.43 13.20
N PRO A 53 6.62 7.81 12.52
CA PRO A 53 6.52 7.59 11.09
C PRO A 53 5.30 6.77 10.70
N PHE A 54 4.99 5.71 11.47
CA PHE A 54 3.86 4.83 11.19
C PHE A 54 2.51 5.47 11.56
N MET A 55 2.46 6.25 12.65
CA MET A 55 1.25 7.00 13.01
C MET A 55 0.91 8.05 11.95
N LEU A 56 1.91 8.81 11.50
CA LEU A 56 1.74 9.82 10.45
C LEU A 56 1.37 9.16 9.12
N PHE A 57 1.98 8.01 8.81
CA PHE A 57 1.62 7.19 7.67
C PHE A 57 0.13 6.87 7.64
N LEU A 58 -0.42 6.33 8.73
CA LEU A 58 -1.83 5.94 8.81
C LEU A 58 -2.76 7.15 8.69
N ALA A 59 -2.39 8.28 9.30
CA ALA A 59 -3.15 9.52 9.20
C ALA A 59 -3.22 10.04 7.76
N VAL A 60 -2.07 10.13 7.08
CA VAL A 60 -2.00 10.60 5.69
C VAL A 60 -2.68 9.60 4.75
N PHE A 61 -2.49 8.30 4.97
CA PHE A 61 -3.16 7.24 4.23
C PHE A 61 -4.68 7.37 4.27
N ALA A 62 -5.26 7.62 5.46
CA ALA A 62 -6.70 7.81 5.63
C ALA A 62 -7.22 9.03 4.86
N VAL A 63 -6.47 10.14 4.86
CA VAL A 63 -6.82 11.36 4.10
C VAL A 63 -6.63 11.17 2.59
N ALA A 64 -5.62 10.39 2.18
CA ALA A 64 -5.31 10.13 0.78
C ALA A 64 -6.32 9.18 0.11
N MET A 65 -6.97 8.29 0.86
CA MET A 65 -7.98 7.37 0.32
C MET A 65 -9.11 8.06 -0.48
N PRO A 66 -9.86 9.05 0.06
CA PRO A 66 -10.91 9.73 -0.71
C PRO A 66 -10.35 10.49 -1.91
N ILE A 67 -9.14 11.05 -1.81
CA ILE A 67 -8.46 11.72 -2.91
C ILE A 67 -8.14 10.72 -4.03
N GLY A 68 -7.60 9.56 -3.67
CA GLY A 68 -7.31 8.46 -4.60
C GLY A 68 -8.56 7.92 -5.27
N GLY A 69 -9.66 7.80 -4.53
CA GLY A 69 -10.97 7.43 -5.08
C GLY A 69 -11.45 8.41 -6.14
N ASN A 70 -11.41 9.72 -5.87
CA ASN A 70 -11.77 10.76 -6.82
C ASN A 70 -10.85 10.79 -8.05
N LEU A 71 -9.55 10.63 -7.84
CA LEU A 71 -8.56 10.62 -8.92
C LEU A 71 -8.74 9.40 -9.82
N MET A 72 -8.99 8.23 -9.24
CA MET A 72 -9.31 7.00 -9.97
C MET A 72 -10.58 7.11 -10.81
N GLN A 73 -11.61 7.82 -10.35
CA GLN A 73 -12.80 8.07 -11.17
C GLN A 73 -12.52 8.98 -12.37
N LYS A 74 -11.65 9.98 -12.21
CA LYS A 74 -11.32 10.96 -13.28
C LYS A 74 -10.30 10.43 -14.28
N TRP A 75 -9.22 9.79 -13.82
CA TRP A 75 -8.07 9.41 -14.64
C TRP A 75 -8.01 7.91 -14.94
N GLY A 76 -8.92 7.13 -14.33
CA GLY A 76 -8.96 5.69 -14.45
C GLY A 76 -8.00 4.97 -13.49
N PRO A 77 -8.28 3.68 -13.18
CA PRO A 77 -7.52 2.92 -12.19
C PRO A 77 -6.06 2.67 -12.57
N ARG A 78 -5.74 2.57 -13.86
CA ARG A 78 -4.37 2.32 -14.33
C ARG A 78 -3.44 3.50 -14.03
N ASN A 79 -3.88 4.72 -14.35
CA ASN A 79 -3.04 5.91 -14.20
C ASN A 79 -2.84 6.26 -12.72
N THR A 80 -3.89 6.13 -11.90
CA THR A 80 -3.80 6.32 -10.45
C THR A 80 -2.86 5.30 -9.80
N MET A 81 -2.90 4.05 -10.24
CA MET A 81 -2.01 2.99 -9.75
C MET A 81 -0.54 3.27 -10.10
N ILE A 82 -0.24 3.72 -11.32
CA ILE A 82 1.13 4.08 -11.74
C ILE A 82 1.64 5.26 -10.90
N LEU A 83 0.85 6.33 -10.80
CA LEU A 83 1.22 7.53 -10.05
C LEU A 83 1.50 7.20 -8.57
N GLY A 84 0.59 6.46 -7.94
CA GLY A 84 0.74 6.07 -6.54
C GLY A 84 1.93 5.12 -6.33
N SER A 85 2.14 4.14 -7.21
CA SER A 85 3.26 3.20 -7.08
C SER A 85 4.62 3.89 -7.21
N ILE A 86 4.74 4.87 -8.13
CA ILE A 86 5.95 5.68 -8.26
C ILE A 86 6.19 6.46 -6.96
N LEU A 87 5.14 7.07 -6.40
CA LEU A 87 5.25 7.85 -5.17
C LEU A 87 5.66 6.97 -3.98
N VAL A 88 5.11 5.76 -3.86
CA VAL A 88 5.52 4.78 -2.84
C VAL A 88 6.98 4.38 -3.01
N GLY A 89 7.40 4.06 -4.24
CA GLY A 89 8.79 3.67 -4.53
C GLY A 89 9.77 4.78 -4.17
N ILE A 90 9.50 6.03 -4.58
CA ILE A 90 10.31 7.19 -4.23
C ILE A 90 10.31 7.42 -2.71
N GLY A 91 9.13 7.35 -2.07
CA GLY A 91 8.99 7.52 -0.63
C GLY A 91 9.83 6.50 0.16
N TRP A 92 9.85 5.23 -0.25
CA TRP A 92 10.62 4.20 0.45
C TRP A 92 12.12 4.27 0.19
N ILE A 93 12.54 4.58 -1.04
CA ILE A 93 13.97 4.80 -1.35
C ILE A 93 14.50 5.99 -0.54
N LEU A 94 13.76 7.10 -0.51
CA LEU A 94 14.14 8.28 0.26
C LEU A 94 14.08 8.01 1.78
N ALA A 95 13.16 7.17 2.25
CA ALA A 95 13.11 6.76 3.65
C ALA A 95 14.36 5.99 4.07
N GLY A 96 14.91 5.14 3.19
CA GLY A 96 16.17 4.44 3.42
C GLY A 96 17.40 5.36 3.53
N LEU A 97 17.32 6.58 2.99
CA LEU A 97 18.37 7.60 3.07
C LEU A 97 18.17 8.58 4.25
N SER A 98 17.14 8.37 5.07
CA SER A 98 16.84 9.28 6.17
C SER A 98 17.88 9.17 7.29
N THR A 99 18.32 10.33 7.78
CA THR A 99 19.35 10.43 8.84
C THR A 99 18.77 10.65 10.23
N GLY A 100 17.44 10.73 10.35
CA GLY A 100 16.77 10.91 11.63
C GLY A 100 15.27 10.69 11.57
N ILE A 101 14.65 10.53 12.75
CA ILE A 101 13.24 10.13 12.89
C ILE A 101 12.26 11.16 12.32
N GLY A 102 12.57 12.45 12.36
CA GLY A 102 11.72 13.50 11.79
C GLY A 102 11.67 13.44 10.27
N MET A 103 12.83 13.29 9.62
CA MET A 103 12.93 13.13 8.17
C MET A 103 12.29 11.81 7.72
N LEU A 104 12.53 10.73 8.47
CA LEU A 104 11.87 9.45 8.24
C LEU A 104 10.34 9.59 8.35
N SER A 105 9.84 10.29 9.38
CA SER A 105 8.41 10.51 9.57
C SER A 105 7.79 11.27 8.40
N LEU A 106 8.42 12.34 7.94
CA LEU A 106 7.91 13.12 6.80
C LEU A 106 7.93 12.31 5.51
N ILE A 107 9.05 11.65 5.19
CA ILE A 107 9.20 10.92 3.93
C ILE A 107 8.34 9.66 3.94
N TYR A 108 8.49 8.82 4.96
CA TYR A 108 7.74 7.57 5.05
C TYR A 108 6.26 7.84 5.30
N GLY A 109 5.94 8.71 6.27
CA GLY A 109 4.57 9.00 6.67
C GLY A 109 3.79 9.79 5.62
N VAL A 110 4.36 10.88 5.08
CA VAL A 110 3.64 11.71 4.12
C VAL A 110 3.73 11.15 2.71
N ILE A 111 4.94 10.97 2.18
CA ILE A 111 5.12 10.54 0.78
C ILE A 111 4.68 9.08 0.62
N GLY A 112 5.16 8.20 1.51
CA GLY A 112 4.75 6.80 1.54
C GLY A 112 3.25 6.64 1.83
N GLY A 113 2.74 7.29 2.88
CA GLY A 113 1.33 7.20 3.27
C GLY A 113 0.37 7.70 2.17
N PHE A 114 0.71 8.81 1.53
CA PHE A 114 -0.08 9.35 0.43
C PHE A 114 -0.06 8.42 -0.79
N GLY A 115 1.13 7.92 -1.16
CA GLY A 115 1.28 6.99 -2.28
C GLY A 115 0.48 5.71 -2.09
N VAL A 116 0.58 5.07 -0.92
CA VAL A 116 -0.18 3.85 -0.61
C VAL A 116 -1.67 4.15 -0.59
N GLY A 117 -2.10 5.29 -0.03
CA GLY A 117 -3.51 5.69 0.01
C GLY A 117 -4.14 5.84 -1.38
N LEU A 118 -3.37 6.32 -2.36
CA LEU A 118 -3.80 6.39 -3.76
C LEU A 118 -3.93 5.00 -4.40
N VAL A 119 -2.99 4.10 -4.14
CA VAL A 119 -2.96 2.77 -4.79
C VAL A 119 -3.95 1.80 -4.15
N TYR A 120 -4.15 1.84 -2.84
CA TYR A 120 -4.93 0.84 -2.08
C TYR A 120 -6.35 0.63 -2.62
N GLY A 121 -7.03 1.71 -3.02
CA GLY A 121 -8.39 1.64 -3.56
C GLY A 121 -8.49 1.08 -5.00
N CYS A 122 -7.39 1.10 -5.77
CA CYS A 122 -7.38 0.68 -7.17
C CYS A 122 -7.66 -0.83 -7.36
N PRO A 123 -6.91 -1.77 -6.74
CA PRO A 123 -7.13 -3.19 -6.92
C PRO A 123 -8.48 -3.65 -6.35
N ILE A 124 -8.97 -3.01 -5.28
CA ILE A 124 -10.31 -3.26 -4.72
C ILE A 124 -11.39 -2.92 -5.74
N SER A 125 -11.29 -1.74 -6.36
CA SER A 125 -12.28 -1.27 -7.34
C SER A 125 -12.27 -2.09 -8.64
N VAL A 126 -11.09 -2.56 -9.05
CA VAL A 126 -10.95 -3.47 -10.20
C VAL A 126 -11.58 -4.84 -9.87
N ALA A 127 -11.26 -5.42 -8.71
CA ALA A 127 -11.83 -6.71 -8.28
C ALA A 127 -13.36 -6.65 -8.17
N ALA A 128 -13.91 -5.57 -7.61
CA ALA A 128 -15.35 -5.34 -7.50
C ALA A 128 -16.04 -5.28 -8.87
N LYS A 129 -15.46 -4.58 -9.85
CA LYS A 129 -16.03 -4.46 -11.20
C LYS A 129 -15.96 -5.76 -12.00
N TRP A 130 -14.91 -6.55 -11.82
CA TRP A 130 -14.69 -7.76 -12.61
C TRP A 130 -15.43 -8.99 -12.08
N PHE A 131 -15.83 -9.00 -10.80
CA PHE A 131 -16.57 -10.09 -10.17
C PHE A 131 -17.92 -9.61 -9.61
N PRO A 132 -18.93 -9.33 -10.45
CA PRO A 132 -20.27 -8.97 -9.98
C PRO A 132 -20.95 -10.10 -9.20
N ASP A 133 -20.69 -11.37 -9.57
CA ASP A 133 -21.33 -12.54 -8.94
C ASP A 133 -20.64 -12.99 -7.64
N LYS A 134 -19.34 -12.67 -7.47
CA LYS A 134 -18.49 -13.14 -6.36
C LYS A 134 -17.58 -12.05 -5.79
N GLY A 135 -18.07 -10.80 -5.76
CA GLY A 135 -17.27 -9.63 -5.41
C GLY A 135 -16.61 -9.73 -4.04
N GLY A 136 -17.32 -10.25 -3.02
CA GLY A 136 -16.79 -10.39 -1.67
C GLY A 136 -15.57 -11.31 -1.58
N LEU A 137 -15.60 -12.46 -2.26
CA LEU A 137 -14.46 -13.40 -2.30
C LEU A 137 -13.28 -12.81 -3.07
N ALA A 138 -13.52 -12.17 -4.21
CA ALA A 138 -12.47 -11.58 -5.03
C ALA A 138 -11.78 -10.40 -4.31
N ILE A 139 -12.56 -9.49 -3.72
CA ILE A 139 -12.04 -8.37 -2.93
C ILE A 139 -11.31 -8.91 -1.69
N GLY A 140 -11.89 -9.88 -0.99
CA GLY A 140 -11.29 -10.50 0.19
C GLY A 140 -9.94 -11.15 -0.10
N LEU A 141 -9.80 -11.87 -1.20
CA LEU A 141 -8.51 -12.45 -1.62
C LEU A 141 -7.49 -11.37 -1.98
N THR A 142 -7.90 -10.33 -2.71
CA THR A 142 -7.04 -9.21 -3.07
C THR A 142 -6.53 -8.46 -1.83
N VAL A 143 -7.41 -8.11 -0.90
CA VAL A 143 -7.05 -7.41 0.36
C VAL A 143 -6.34 -8.35 1.34
N GLY A 144 -6.62 -9.66 1.29
CA GLY A 144 -5.93 -10.67 2.08
C GLY A 144 -4.42 -10.66 1.86
N GLY A 145 -3.95 -10.32 0.65
CA GLY A 145 -2.53 -10.09 0.36
C GLY A 145 -1.90 -9.01 1.25
N PHE A 146 -2.65 -7.95 1.58
CA PHE A 146 -2.16 -6.87 2.44
C PHE A 146 -1.88 -7.36 3.86
N GLY A 147 -2.72 -8.25 4.40
CA GLY A 147 -2.48 -8.89 5.70
C GLY A 147 -1.36 -9.96 5.68
N LEU A 148 -1.28 -10.74 4.60
CA LEU A 148 -0.24 -11.77 4.42
C LEU A 148 1.17 -11.20 4.28
N SER A 149 1.29 -9.95 3.85
CA SER A 149 2.57 -9.24 3.67
C SER A 149 3.48 -9.32 4.91
N ALA A 150 2.93 -9.14 6.11
CA ALA A 150 3.69 -9.15 7.35
C ALA A 150 4.33 -10.52 7.62
N LEU A 151 3.61 -11.60 7.30
CA LEU A 151 4.11 -12.97 7.44
C LEU A 151 5.22 -13.28 6.43
N ILE A 152 5.14 -12.73 5.22
CA ILE A 152 6.16 -12.90 4.17
C ILE A 152 7.41 -12.08 4.47
N MET A 153 7.24 -10.84 4.95
CA MET A 153 8.36 -9.94 5.21
C MET A 153 9.10 -10.23 6.51
N ALA A 154 8.42 -10.79 7.52
CA ALA A 154 9.04 -11.15 8.79
C ALA A 154 10.30 -12.03 8.68
N PRO A 155 10.31 -13.16 7.92
CA PRO A 155 11.52 -13.95 7.74
C PRO A 155 12.60 -13.21 6.95
N ILE A 156 12.24 -12.47 5.90
CA ILE A 156 13.18 -11.73 5.04
C ILE A 156 13.97 -10.69 5.84
N ILE A 157 13.29 -9.94 6.70
CA ILE A 157 13.92 -8.88 7.51
C ILE A 157 14.74 -9.47 8.65
N LYS A 158 14.35 -10.63 9.20
CA LYS A 158 15.14 -11.30 10.24
C LYS A 158 16.43 -11.92 9.70
N THR A 159 16.47 -12.26 8.41
CA THR A 159 17.67 -12.77 7.73
C THR A 159 18.62 -11.68 7.25
N LEU A 160 18.21 -10.40 7.30
CA LEU A 160 19.01 -9.24 6.92
C LEU A 160 19.70 -8.64 8.15
#